data_AF-A0A7S3NWW6-F1
#
_entry.id   AF-A0A7S3NWW6-F1
#
_cell.length_a   1.000
_cell.length_b   1.000
_cell.length_c   1.000
_cell.angle_alpha   90.00
_cell.angle_beta   90.00
_cell.angle_gamma   90.00
#
_symmetry.space_group_name_H-M   'P 1'
#
loop_
_entity.id
_entity.type
_entity.pdbx_description
1 polymer ?
#
loop_
_entity_poly.entity_id
_entity_poly.type
_entity_poly.pdbx_seq_one_letter_code
_entity_poly.pdbx_strand_id
1 'polypeptide(L)'
;MKKKSAEHQFFMYIVHIFPFLAAFAEMIIARPMFIFSEVKNMVIFGLFYTLNNFLQTKFIGGYLPYPFMTWKDSSSLVAAVVILIIGVIFYYIATKITDSINGHEEEDKKKVE
;
A
#
# COMPACT_ATOMS: atom_id res chain seq x y z
N MET A 1 4.91 0.50 29.95
CA MET A 1 4.84 1.07 28.60
C MET A 1 5.41 2.49 28.65
N LYS A 2 6.60 2.76 28.05
CA LYS A 2 7.15 4.13 28.03
C LYS A 2 6.32 4.98 27.05
N LYS A 3 5.77 6.10 27.54
CA LYS A 3 5.06 7.08 26.70
C LYS A 3 6.10 7.69 25.75
N LYS A 4 6.07 7.33 24.45
CA LYS A 4 6.99 7.91 23.46
C LYS A 4 6.54 9.34 23.10
N SER A 5 7.49 10.19 22.71
CA SER A 5 7.24 11.61 22.40
C SER A 5 6.31 11.75 21.19
N ALA A 6 5.55 12.85 21.16
CA ALA A 6 4.65 13.18 20.05
C ALA A 6 5.37 13.23 18.69
N GLU A 7 6.65 13.58 18.70
CA GLU A 7 7.53 13.65 17.53
C GLU A 7 7.69 12.30 16.83
N HIS A 8 7.76 11.20 17.59
CA HIS A 8 7.90 9.86 17.02
C HIS A 8 6.61 9.40 16.31
N GLN A 9 5.44 9.72 16.86
CA GLN A 9 4.17 9.45 16.20
C GLN A 9 4.00 10.28 14.93
N PHE A 10 4.36 11.57 15.01
CA PHE A 10 4.35 12.47 13.86
C PHE A 10 5.27 11.98 12.73
N PHE A 11 6.49 11.54 13.06
CA PHE A 11 7.40 10.94 12.09
C PHE A 11 6.79 9.70 11.43
N MET A 12 6.13 8.82 12.19
CA MET A 12 5.45 7.64 11.65
C MET A 12 4.31 8.00 10.69
N TYR A 13 3.57 9.08 10.93
CA TYR A 13 2.57 9.56 9.98
C TYR A 13 3.20 10.05 8.68
N ILE A 14 4.27 10.85 8.76
CA ILE A 14 4.95 11.36 7.57
C ILE A 14 5.48 10.22 6.72
N VAL A 15 6.19 9.26 7.31
CA VAL A 15 6.81 8.16 6.54
C VAL A 15 5.78 7.18 5.93
N HIS A 16 4.51 7.21 6.35
CA HIS A 16 3.46 6.40 5.73
C HIS A 16 2.60 7.19 4.74
N ILE A 17 2.27 8.46 5.05
CA ILE A 17 1.42 9.29 4.19
C ILE A 17 2.22 9.85 3.01
N PHE A 18 3.45 10.30 3.26
CA PHE A 18 4.24 10.99 2.24
C PHE A 18 4.60 10.09 1.05
N PRO A 19 5.02 8.82 1.23
CA PRO A 19 5.22 7.92 0.08
C PRO A 19 3.93 7.67 -0.70
N PHE A 20 2.78 7.58 -0.03
CA PHE A 20 1.50 7.41 -0.70
C PHE A 20 1.14 8.63 -1.56
N LEU A 21 1.32 9.85 -1.02
CA LEU A 21 1.10 11.09 -1.76
C LEU A 21 2.10 11.27 -2.90
N ALA A 22 3.37 10.92 -2.70
CA ALA A 22 4.39 10.98 -3.73
C ALA A 22 4.07 10.03 -4.89
N ALA A 23 3.73 8.78 -4.58
CA ALA A 23 3.30 7.80 -5.58
C ALA A 23 2.04 8.27 -6.33
N PHE A 24 1.06 8.86 -5.62
CA PHE A 24 -0.14 9.40 -6.24
C PHE A 24 0.15 10.61 -7.16
N ALA A 25 1.04 11.52 -6.74
CA ALA A 25 1.46 12.64 -7.58
C ALA A 25 2.24 12.16 -8.82
N GLU A 26 3.11 11.15 -8.65
CA GLU A 26 3.81 10.50 -9.75
C GLU A 26 2.84 9.84 -10.72
N MET A 27 1.76 9.21 -10.23
CA MET A 27 0.70 8.70 -11.10
C MET A 27 -0.02 9.80 -11.92
N ILE A 28 -0.13 11.02 -11.40
CA ILE A 28 -0.75 12.12 -12.15
C ILE A 28 0.22 12.67 -13.22
N ILE A 29 1.49 12.78 -12.87
CA ILE A 29 2.51 13.45 -13.70
C ILE A 29 3.09 12.50 -14.75
N ALA A 30 3.42 11.26 -14.37
CA ALA A 30 4.28 10.38 -15.16
C ALA A 30 3.52 9.37 -16.03
N ARG A 31 2.16 9.38 -16.05
CA ARG A 31 1.32 8.34 -16.69
C ARG A 31 1.75 6.93 -16.27
N PRO A 32 1.33 6.47 -15.09
CA PRO A 32 1.91 5.32 -14.43
C PRO A 32 1.77 4.09 -15.31
N MET A 33 2.86 3.35 -15.50
CA MET A 33 2.79 1.95 -15.90
C MET A 33 2.46 1.16 -14.63
N PHE A 34 1.18 1.09 -14.28
CA PHE A 34 0.76 0.05 -13.37
C PHE A 34 0.97 -1.29 -14.05
N ILE A 35 1.85 -2.11 -13.50
CA ILE A 35 2.16 -3.42 -14.09
C ILE A 35 1.43 -4.49 -13.28
N PHE A 36 0.58 -5.26 -13.97
CA PHE A 36 -0.18 -6.34 -13.34
C PHE A 36 0.70 -7.42 -12.71
N SER A 37 1.92 -7.65 -13.23
CA SER A 37 2.88 -8.60 -12.65
C SER A 37 3.29 -8.26 -11.22
N GLU A 38 3.22 -6.98 -10.84
CA GLU A 38 3.60 -6.52 -9.50
C GLU A 38 2.54 -6.81 -8.43
N VAL A 39 1.31 -7.20 -8.82
CA VAL A 39 0.26 -7.60 -7.86
C VAL A 39 0.75 -8.71 -6.94
N LYS A 40 1.49 -9.69 -7.47
CA LYS A 40 2.06 -10.79 -6.68
C LYS A 40 3.05 -10.26 -5.64
N ASN A 41 3.92 -9.34 -6.03
CA ASN A 41 4.90 -8.75 -5.13
C ASN A 41 4.21 -7.92 -4.04
N MET A 42 3.16 -7.19 -4.39
CA MET A 42 2.36 -6.41 -3.43
C MET A 42 1.68 -7.30 -2.39
N VAL A 43 1.12 -8.45 -2.81
CA VAL A 43 0.51 -9.43 -1.89
C VAL A 43 1.56 -10.02 -0.95
N ILE A 44 2.70 -10.47 -1.48
CA ILE A 44 3.80 -11.04 -0.68
C ILE A 44 4.27 -10.00 0.34
N PHE A 45 4.59 -8.79 -0.12
CA PHE A 45 5.02 -7.69 0.74
C PHE A 45 3.99 -7.37 1.82
N GLY A 46 2.71 -7.26 1.46
CA GLY A 46 1.62 -6.99 2.40
C GLY A 46 1.52 -8.04 3.51
N LEU A 47 1.60 -9.33 3.17
CA LEU A 47 1.57 -10.41 4.14
C LEU A 47 2.79 -10.37 5.09
N PHE A 48 3.99 -10.17 4.55
CA PHE A 48 5.21 -10.04 5.36
C PHE A 48 5.14 -8.82 6.29
N TYR A 49 4.67 -7.68 5.79
CA TYR A 49 4.50 -6.46 6.57
C TYR A 49 3.50 -6.66 7.71
N THR A 50 2.34 -7.25 7.43
CA THR A 50 1.31 -7.59 8.43
C THR A 50 1.86 -8.53 9.50
N LEU A 51 2.54 -9.61 9.09
CA LEU A 51 3.11 -10.58 10.02
C LEU A 51 4.19 -9.95 10.90
N ASN A 52 5.11 -9.19 10.31
CA ASN A 52 6.16 -8.52 11.06
C ASN A 52 5.58 -7.54 12.09
N ASN A 53 4.59 -6.72 11.72
CA ASN A 53 3.94 -5.80 12.65
C ASN A 53 3.22 -6.49 13.80
N PHE A 54 2.53 -7.61 13.51
CA PHE A 54 1.88 -8.42 14.54
C PHE A 54 2.89 -9.04 15.50
N LEU A 55 3.96 -9.66 14.97
CA LEU A 55 5.00 -10.30 15.80
C LEU A 55 5.73 -9.27 16.66
N GLN A 56 6.11 -8.13 16.09
CA GLN A 56 6.76 -7.05 16.86
C GLN A 56 5.85 -6.54 17.98
N THR A 57 4.57 -6.30 17.71
CA THR A 57 3.65 -5.80 18.74
C THR A 57 3.40 -6.83 19.83
N LYS A 58 3.18 -8.10 19.45
CA LYS A 58 2.82 -9.18 20.38
C LYS A 58 3.96 -9.64 21.26
N PHE A 59 5.17 -9.78 20.72
CA PHE A 59 6.30 -10.40 21.43
C PHE A 59 7.29 -9.38 21.99
N ILE A 60 7.49 -8.26 21.31
CA ILE A 60 8.47 -7.24 21.73
C ILE A 60 7.77 -6.15 22.57
N GLY A 61 6.44 -6.15 22.63
CA GLY A 61 5.67 -5.01 23.15
C GLY A 61 5.85 -3.78 22.25
N GLY A 62 6.06 -4.03 20.96
CA GLY A 62 6.37 -3.05 19.93
C GLY A 62 5.29 -2.00 19.73
N TYR A 63 5.65 -0.99 18.96
CA TYR A 63 4.83 0.19 18.66
C TYR A 63 3.54 -0.19 17.90
N LEU A 64 2.49 0.61 18.10
CA LEU A 64 1.28 0.57 17.28
C LEU A 64 1.52 1.43 16.04
N PRO A 65 1.84 0.85 14.86
CA PRO A 65 2.03 1.63 13.63
C PRO A 65 0.79 2.45 13.28
N TYR A 66 -0.39 1.99 13.71
CA TYR A 66 -1.65 2.63 13.42
C TYR A 66 -2.47 2.82 14.70
N PRO A 67 -3.06 4.01 14.94
CA PRO A 67 -3.91 4.25 16.11
C PRO A 67 -5.18 3.40 16.13
N PHE A 68 -5.64 2.99 14.94
CA PHE A 68 -6.88 2.22 14.74
C PHE A 68 -6.68 0.70 14.79
N MET A 69 -5.43 0.21 14.85
CA MET A 69 -5.14 -1.23 14.87
C MET A 69 -4.15 -1.53 15.99
N THR A 70 -4.61 -2.26 17.01
CA THR A 70 -3.83 -2.51 18.23
C THR A 70 -2.80 -3.63 18.06
N TRP A 71 -2.91 -4.48 17.03
CA TRP A 71 -2.00 -5.61 16.76
C TRP A 71 -1.78 -6.58 17.94
N LYS A 72 -2.61 -6.50 18.98
CA LYS A 72 -2.55 -7.35 20.19
C LYS A 72 -3.31 -8.65 19.99
N ASP A 73 -4.43 -8.56 19.28
CA ASP A 73 -5.37 -9.65 19.08
C ASP A 73 -5.33 -10.15 17.64
N SER A 74 -5.65 -11.42 17.42
CA SER A 74 -5.70 -12.02 16.08
C SER A 74 -6.74 -11.35 15.16
N SER A 75 -7.69 -10.59 15.72
CA SER A 75 -8.61 -9.74 14.95
C SER A 75 -7.89 -8.66 14.14
N SER A 76 -6.74 -8.18 14.62
CA SER A 76 -5.91 -7.21 13.87
C SER A 76 -5.30 -7.83 12.60
N LEU A 77 -4.98 -9.13 12.63
CA LEU A 77 -4.52 -9.84 11.42
C LEU A 77 -5.64 -9.93 10.39
N VAL A 78 -6.87 -10.25 10.82
CA VAL A 78 -8.03 -10.29 9.92
C VAL A 78 -8.28 -8.91 9.31
N ALA A 79 -8.27 -7.85 10.11
CA ALA A 79 -8.43 -6.48 9.62
C ALA A 79 -7.33 -6.09 8.61
N ALA A 80 -6.07 -6.45 8.88
CA ALA A 80 -4.96 -6.18 7.97
C ALA A 80 -5.08 -6.95 6.65
N VAL A 81 -5.51 -8.22 6.68
CA VAL A 81 -5.78 -9.00 5.47
C VAL A 81 -6.91 -8.39 4.65
N VAL A 82 -7.98 -7.90 5.28
CA VAL A 82 -9.08 -7.20 4.59
C VAL A 82 -8.58 -5.93 3.91
N ILE A 83 -7.76 -5.12 4.59
CA ILE A 83 -7.14 -3.92 4.01
C ILE A 83 -6.25 -4.29 2.81
N LEU A 84 -5.46 -5.36 2.92
CA LEU A 84 -4.62 -5.85 1.83
C LEU A 84 -5.46 -6.25 0.61
N ILE A 85 -6.54 -7.01 0.81
CA ILE A 85 -7.46 -7.43 -0.26
C ILE A 85 -8.05 -6.20 -0.95
N ILE A 86 -8.54 -5.21 -0.18
CA ILE A 86 -9.09 -3.97 -0.72
C ILE A 86 -8.01 -3.24 -1.55
N GLY A 87 -6.79 -3.12 -1.02
CA GLY A 87 -5.66 -2.51 -1.74
C GLY A 87 -5.32 -3.22 -3.05
N VAL A 88 -5.32 -4.55 -3.05
CA VAL A 88 -5.11 -5.37 -4.26
C VAL A 88 -6.21 -5.14 -5.29
N ILE A 89 -7.47 -5.07 -4.86
CA ILE A 89 -8.60 -4.79 -5.76
C ILE A 89 -8.45 -3.40 -6.37
N PHE A 90 -8.12 -2.37 -5.58
CA PHE A 90 -7.89 -1.02 -6.10
C PHE A 90 -6.73 -0.97 -7.09
N TYR A 91 -5.61 -1.62 -6.77
CA TYR A 91 -4.47 -1.70 -7.68
C TYR A 91 -4.85 -2.42 -8.97
N TYR A 92 -5.60 -3.52 -8.89
CA TYR A 92 -6.09 -4.24 -10.05
C TYR A 92 -6.98 -3.38 -10.96
N ILE A 93 -7.92 -2.63 -10.37
CA ILE A 93 -8.76 -1.70 -11.12
C ILE A 93 -7.91 -0.61 -11.77
N ALA A 94 -6.94 -0.05 -11.04
CA ALA A 94 -6.01 0.95 -11.57
C ALA A 94 -5.20 0.42 -12.76
N THR A 95 -4.63 -0.80 -12.67
CA THR A 95 -3.97 -1.46 -13.80
C THR A 95 -4.89 -1.55 -15.02
N LYS A 96 -6.15 -1.96 -14.84
CA LYS A 96 -7.09 -2.10 -15.96
C LYS A 96 -7.47 -0.77 -16.61
N ILE A 97 -7.67 0.28 -15.82
CA ILE A 97 -7.94 1.62 -16.33
C ILE A 97 -6.73 2.12 -17.12
N THR A 98 -5.53 1.96 -16.58
CA THR A 98 -4.29 2.34 -17.23
C THR A 98 -4.04 1.56 -18.52
N ASP A 99 -4.22 0.24 -18.52
CA ASP A 99 -4.13 -0.60 -19.72
C ASP A 99 -5.13 -0.15 -20.78
N SER A 100 -6.35 0.23 -20.38
CA SER A 100 -7.37 0.77 -21.29
C SER A 100 -6.94 2.10 -21.90
N ILE A 101 -6.42 3.04 -21.10
CA ILE A 101 -5.98 4.36 -21.57
C ILE A 101 -4.76 4.23 -22.49
N ASN A 102 -3.79 3.41 -22.11
CA ASN A 102 -2.53 3.25 -22.85
C ASN A 102 -2.67 2.32 -24.07
N GLY A 103 -3.56 1.32 -24.01
CA GLY A 103 -3.85 0.42 -25.13
C GLY A 103 -4.49 1.13 -26.33
N HIS A 104 -5.24 2.21 -26.10
CA HIS A 104 -5.72 3.07 -27.18
C HIS A 104 -4.60 3.87 -27.86
N GLU A 105 -3.52 4.23 -27.15
CA GLU A 105 -2.41 4.98 -27.75
C GLU A 105 -1.58 4.15 -28.74
N GLU A 106 -1.47 2.82 -28.58
CA GLU A 106 -0.78 1.98 -29.56
C GLU A 106 -1.60 1.77 -30.85
N GLU A 107 -2.93 1.67 -30.75
CA GLU A 107 -3.80 1.59 -31.94
C GLU A 107 -3.86 2.91 -32.71
N ASP A 108 -3.87 4.05 -32.01
CA ASP A 108 -3.90 5.36 -32.67
C ASP A 108 -2.54 5.71 -33.30
N LYS A 109 -1.41 5.31 -32.70
CA LYS A 109 -0.09 5.45 -33.35
C LYS A 109 0.02 4.62 -34.63
N LYS A 110 -0.54 3.40 -34.65
CA LYS A 110 -0.56 2.53 -35.84
C LYS A 110 -1.48 3.02 -36.96
N LYS A 111 -2.43 3.92 -36.68
CA LYS A 111 -3.31 4.52 -37.71
C LYS A 111 -2.71 5.77 -38.36
N VAL A 112 -1.63 6.31 -37.79
CA VAL A 112 -0.95 7.53 -38.29
C VAL A 112 0.30 7.18 -39.13
N GLU A 113 0.76 5.93 -39.08
CA GLU A 113 1.77 5.36 -40.00
C GLU A 113 1.11 4.71 -41.23
#